data_AF-A0AAU7UFU1-F1
#
_entry.id   AF-A0AAU7UFU1-F1
#
_cell.length_a   1.000
_cell.length_b   1.000
_cell.length_c   1.000
_cell.angle_alpha   90.00
_cell.angle_beta   90.00
_cell.angle_gamma   90.00
#
_symmetry.space_group_name_H-M   'P 1'
#
loop_
_entity.id
_entity.type
_entity.pdbx_description
1 polymer ?
#
loop_
_entity_poly.entity_id
_entity_poly.type
_entity_poly.pdbx_seq_one_letter_code
_entity_poly.pdbx_strand_id
1 'polypeptide(L)'
;MRTRRWMATLSLTLNAALAAPAALPHLSFDARLLGIPASVQTVQAQKREDTPVPPFFPPRHLEALFGTGAAPLGELDVYPVAGLLAQYPDPSDGMREQIDTLRSLVKTGRAPANLRDEMPFLPWQYAVQVLHAAVKPLNFPGVKGVRFLVGFISPGEVAPLGRRDVFYTFQGLSNDGKYDLEFWYNVSLPELPLDAYAGPNQRVMDALLAGKDAGPEWVTSLDRTGRLLNRLGNDARLTRLDAFLRTVRLK
;
A
#
# COMPACT_ATOMS: atom_id res chain seq x y z
N MET A 1 10.93 -6.65 -73.43
CA MET A 1 9.64 -6.65 -72.70
C MET A 1 9.62 -7.81 -71.71
N ARG A 2 9.77 -7.55 -70.41
CA ARG A 2 9.51 -8.53 -69.33
C ARG A 2 8.88 -7.76 -68.17
N THR A 3 7.69 -8.19 -67.80
CA THR A 3 6.71 -7.54 -66.92
C THR A 3 7.05 -7.78 -65.44
N ARG A 4 7.11 -6.70 -64.64
CA ARG A 4 7.19 -6.77 -63.18
C ARG A 4 5.78 -6.99 -62.61
N ARG A 5 5.55 -8.15 -61.98
CA ARG A 5 4.39 -8.41 -61.11
C ARG A 5 4.63 -7.71 -59.77
N TRP A 6 3.74 -6.79 -59.40
CA TRP A 6 3.66 -6.22 -58.06
C TRP A 6 2.81 -7.16 -57.18
N MET A 7 3.37 -7.60 -56.05
CA MET A 7 2.61 -8.23 -54.97
C MET A 7 2.01 -7.12 -54.09
N ALA A 8 0.70 -7.11 -53.95
CA ALA A 8 0.00 -6.24 -53.01
C ALA A 8 0.10 -6.83 -51.59
N THR A 9 0.69 -6.08 -50.67
CA THR A 9 0.75 -6.37 -49.25
C THR A 9 -0.62 -6.05 -48.62
N LEU A 10 -1.37 -7.07 -48.18
CA LEU A 10 -2.48 -6.86 -47.25
C LEU A 10 -1.90 -6.54 -45.87
N SER A 11 -2.02 -5.28 -45.44
CA SER A 11 -1.78 -4.91 -44.04
C SER A 11 -3.09 -5.10 -43.27
N LEU A 12 -3.15 -6.09 -42.39
CA LEU A 12 -4.19 -6.17 -41.36
C LEU A 12 -3.89 -5.09 -40.31
N THR A 13 -4.66 -4.00 -40.30
CA THR A 13 -4.66 -3.06 -39.19
C THR A 13 -5.48 -3.64 -38.04
N LEU A 14 -4.80 -4.23 -37.06
CA LEU A 14 -5.39 -4.55 -35.77
C LEU A 14 -5.69 -3.22 -35.04
N ASN A 15 -6.93 -2.73 -35.15
CA ASN A 15 -7.38 -1.62 -34.32
C ASN A 15 -7.53 -2.14 -32.89
N ALA A 16 -6.48 -1.99 -32.07
CA ALA A 16 -6.61 -2.02 -30.64
C ALA A 16 -7.46 -0.80 -30.24
N ALA A 17 -8.75 -1.02 -29.97
CA ALA A 17 -9.59 0.00 -29.39
C ALA A 17 -9.02 0.33 -28.00
N LEU A 18 -8.37 1.49 -27.88
CA LEU A 18 -7.99 2.06 -26.59
C LEU A 18 -9.29 2.27 -25.80
N ALA A 19 -9.50 1.46 -24.76
CA ALA A 19 -10.60 1.65 -23.84
C ALA A 19 -10.52 3.08 -23.29
N ALA A 20 -11.65 3.81 -23.28
CA ALA A 20 -11.71 5.14 -22.69
C ALA A 20 -11.19 5.08 -21.24
N PRO A 21 -10.39 6.06 -20.80
CA PRO A 21 -9.83 6.04 -19.45
C PRO A 21 -10.98 6.02 -18.43
N ALA A 22 -10.88 5.11 -17.44
CA ALA A 22 -11.89 4.96 -16.41
C ALA A 22 -12.18 6.33 -15.74
N ALA A 23 -13.47 6.65 -15.59
CA ALA A 23 -13.88 7.87 -14.92
C ALA A 23 -13.44 7.84 -13.44
N LEU A 24 -12.85 8.93 -12.97
CA LEU A 24 -12.53 9.08 -11.55
C LEU A 24 -13.79 9.47 -10.77
N PRO A 25 -13.97 8.98 -9.54
CA PRO A 25 -15.09 9.36 -8.72
C PRO A 25 -14.89 10.79 -8.19
N HIS A 26 -15.89 11.37 -7.54
CA HIS A 26 -15.70 12.53 -6.70
C HIS A 26 -15.31 12.09 -5.28
N LEU A 27 -14.15 12.53 -4.80
CA LEU A 27 -13.65 12.25 -3.46
C LEU A 27 -14.05 13.37 -2.49
N SER A 28 -14.58 13.02 -1.32
CA SER A 28 -14.83 13.96 -0.22
C SER A 28 -14.61 13.32 1.14
N PHE A 29 -14.20 14.10 2.14
CA PHE A 29 -13.89 13.68 3.51
C PHE A 29 -13.90 14.88 4.47
N ASP A 30 -13.89 14.63 5.79
CA ASP A 30 -13.78 15.66 6.83
C ASP A 30 -12.35 15.70 7.42
N ALA A 31 -11.48 16.52 6.81
CA ALA A 31 -10.09 16.67 7.25
C ALA A 31 -9.94 17.29 8.64
N ARG A 32 -10.98 17.94 9.19
CA ARG A 32 -10.91 18.54 10.54
C ARG A 32 -10.65 17.49 11.61
N LEU A 33 -11.04 16.24 11.36
CA LEU A 33 -10.75 15.11 12.27
C LEU A 33 -9.26 14.82 12.39
N LEU A 34 -8.45 15.13 11.37
CA LEU A 34 -7.00 14.99 11.42
C LEU A 34 -6.31 16.24 12.01
N GLY A 35 -6.97 17.40 11.93
CA GLY A 35 -6.43 18.66 12.48
C GLY A 35 -5.24 19.20 11.68
N ILE A 36 -5.09 18.78 10.43
CA ILE A 36 -4.04 19.18 9.50
C ILE A 36 -4.66 19.53 8.13
N PRO A 37 -4.02 20.39 7.33
CA PRO A 37 -4.51 20.70 6.00
C PRO A 37 -4.49 19.46 5.10
N ALA A 38 -5.37 19.47 4.09
CA ALA A 38 -5.43 18.45 3.06
C ALA A 38 -5.58 19.11 1.69
N SER A 39 -4.96 18.52 0.68
CA SER A 39 -5.12 18.89 -0.72
C SER A 39 -5.50 17.68 -1.54
N VAL A 40 -6.44 17.83 -2.46
CA VAL A 40 -6.85 16.75 -3.38
C VAL A 40 -6.41 17.12 -4.78
N GLN A 41 -5.79 16.17 -5.49
CA GLN A 41 -5.40 16.34 -6.87
C GLN A 41 -5.72 15.09 -7.71
N THR A 42 -5.82 15.29 -9.02
CA THR A 42 -5.81 14.20 -9.99
C THR A 42 -4.39 14.00 -10.47
N VAL A 43 -3.84 12.82 -10.20
CA VAL A 43 -2.52 12.42 -10.67
C VAL A 43 -2.66 11.72 -12.01
N GLN A 44 -1.87 12.15 -13.00
CA GLN A 44 -1.88 11.52 -14.33
C GLN A 44 -1.20 10.16 -14.29
N ALA A 45 -1.63 9.27 -15.20
CA ALA A 45 -1.02 7.95 -15.30
C ALA A 45 0.49 8.06 -15.58
N GLN A 46 1.29 7.30 -14.85
CA GLN A 46 2.70 7.16 -15.16
C GLN A 46 2.87 6.04 -16.18
N LYS A 47 3.62 6.33 -17.24
CA LYS A 47 3.98 5.31 -18.22
C LYS A 47 4.87 4.27 -17.55
N ARG A 48 4.54 2.99 -17.71
CA ARG A 48 5.39 1.88 -17.28
C ARG A 48 6.72 1.93 -18.02
N GLU A 49 7.80 1.79 -17.28
CA GLU A 49 9.16 1.67 -17.80
C GLU A 49 9.73 0.32 -17.40
N ASP A 50 10.38 -0.35 -18.35
CA ASP A 50 11.10 -1.60 -18.08
C ASP A 50 12.39 -1.26 -17.35
N THR A 51 12.35 -1.39 -16.03
CA THR A 51 13.48 -1.15 -15.14
C THR A 51 13.82 -2.43 -14.39
N PRO A 52 15.10 -2.68 -14.02
CA PRO A 52 15.52 -3.91 -13.33
C PRO A 52 14.79 -4.15 -12.00
N VAL A 53 14.30 -3.07 -11.40
CA VAL A 53 13.47 -3.07 -10.21
C VAL A 53 12.29 -2.14 -10.53
N PRO A 54 11.16 -2.68 -11.03
CA PRO A 54 10.06 -1.83 -11.45
C PRO A 54 9.46 -1.12 -10.22
N PRO A 55 9.50 0.22 -10.16
CA PRO A 55 8.69 0.93 -9.19
C PRO A 55 7.20 0.69 -9.47
N PHE A 56 6.36 1.03 -8.51
CA PHE A 56 4.94 1.17 -8.80
C PHE A 56 4.73 2.32 -9.81
N PHE A 57 4.04 2.04 -10.91
CA PHE A 57 3.67 2.99 -11.95
C PHE A 57 2.15 3.17 -11.84
N PRO A 58 1.66 4.23 -11.17
CA PRO A 58 0.24 4.38 -10.94
C PRO A 58 -0.52 4.66 -12.26
N PRO A 59 -1.73 4.11 -12.45
CA PRO A 59 -2.65 4.63 -13.44
C PRO A 59 -3.15 6.03 -13.03
N ARG A 60 -3.94 6.68 -13.88
CA ARG A 60 -4.59 7.95 -13.51
C ARG A 60 -5.49 7.73 -12.29
N HIS A 61 -5.30 8.51 -11.24
CA HIS A 61 -5.99 8.33 -9.95
C HIS A 61 -6.25 9.67 -9.24
N LEU A 62 -6.98 9.61 -8.12
CA LEU A 62 -7.09 10.73 -7.18
C LEU A 62 -6.13 10.48 -6.02
N GLU A 63 -5.50 11.56 -5.58
CA GLU A 63 -4.60 11.57 -4.43
C GLU A 63 -5.06 12.69 -3.50
N ALA A 64 -5.13 12.41 -2.21
CA ALA A 64 -5.28 13.41 -1.17
C ALA A 64 -4.09 13.38 -0.22
N LEU A 65 -3.33 14.48 -0.17
CA LEU A 65 -2.17 14.64 0.71
C LEU A 65 -2.57 15.35 1.99
N PHE A 66 -2.09 14.87 3.12
CA PHE A 66 -2.37 15.44 4.44
C PHE A 66 -1.10 15.99 5.09
N GLY A 67 -1.11 17.29 5.43
CA GLY A 67 0.06 18.01 5.97
C GLY A 67 0.59 19.09 5.03
N THR A 68 1.75 19.64 5.36
CA THR A 68 2.39 20.73 4.58
C THR A 68 3.81 20.35 4.20
N GLY A 69 4.20 20.59 2.95
CA GLY A 69 5.57 20.42 2.47
C GLY A 69 5.79 19.14 1.65
N ALA A 70 7.05 18.83 1.36
CA ALA A 70 7.46 17.72 0.48
C ALA A 70 7.32 16.33 1.11
N ALA A 71 7.01 16.24 2.40
CA ALA A 71 6.82 14.98 3.13
C ALA A 71 5.48 15.01 3.87
N PRO A 72 4.38 14.57 3.24
CA PRO A 72 3.07 14.55 3.87
C PRO A 72 3.06 13.62 5.09
N LEU A 73 2.17 13.89 6.04
CA LEU A 73 1.94 13.01 7.20
C LEU A 73 1.06 11.81 6.84
N GLY A 74 0.32 11.89 5.74
CA GLY A 74 -0.41 10.77 5.18
C GLY A 74 -0.95 11.11 3.80
N GLU A 75 -1.47 10.09 3.16
CA GLU A 75 -1.91 10.11 1.77
C GLU A 75 -3.08 9.14 1.61
N LEU A 76 -4.10 9.55 0.85
CA LEU A 76 -5.25 8.74 0.47
C LEU A 76 -5.30 8.66 -1.05
N ASP A 77 -5.15 7.47 -1.59
CA ASP A 77 -5.20 7.19 -3.02
C ASP A 77 -6.49 6.48 -3.42
N VAL A 78 -7.00 6.83 -4.60
CA VAL A 78 -8.18 6.21 -5.20
C VAL A 78 -7.84 5.76 -6.62
N TYR A 79 -7.45 4.50 -6.77
CA TYR A 79 -7.11 3.92 -8.07
C TYR A 79 -8.32 3.26 -8.73
N PRO A 80 -8.60 3.51 -10.02
CA PRO A 80 -9.50 2.66 -10.77
C PRO A 80 -8.92 1.26 -10.90
N VAL A 81 -9.63 0.24 -10.43
CA VAL A 81 -9.21 -1.17 -10.51
C VAL A 81 -8.95 -1.59 -11.96
N ALA A 82 -9.80 -1.15 -12.89
CA ALA A 82 -9.59 -1.40 -14.31
C ALA A 82 -8.30 -0.73 -14.83
N GLY A 83 -7.93 0.43 -14.30
CA GLY A 83 -6.68 1.12 -14.62
C GLY A 83 -5.46 0.36 -14.09
N LEU A 84 -5.52 -0.12 -12.85
CA LEU A 84 -4.45 -0.96 -12.26
C LEU A 84 -4.22 -2.22 -13.10
N LEU A 85 -5.30 -2.93 -13.45
CA LEU A 85 -5.21 -4.15 -14.26
C LEU A 85 -4.75 -3.88 -15.70
N ALA A 86 -5.04 -2.71 -16.26
CA ALA A 86 -4.56 -2.32 -17.58
C ALA A 86 -3.07 -1.94 -17.57
N GLN A 87 -2.59 -1.34 -16.46
CA GLN A 87 -1.20 -0.98 -16.25
C GLN A 87 -0.30 -2.22 -16.03
N TYR A 88 -0.85 -3.26 -15.41
CA TYR A 88 -0.19 -4.52 -15.09
C TYR A 88 -0.98 -5.71 -15.66
N PRO A 89 -0.98 -5.88 -16.99
CA PRO A 89 -1.80 -6.88 -17.66
C PRO A 89 -1.24 -8.31 -17.53
N ASP A 90 0.06 -8.47 -17.27
CA ASP A 90 0.69 -9.77 -17.15
C ASP A 90 0.41 -10.36 -15.76
N PRO A 91 -0.12 -11.59 -15.64
CA PRO A 91 -0.32 -12.24 -14.35
C PRO A 91 0.95 -12.30 -13.48
N SER A 92 2.13 -12.39 -14.09
CA SER A 92 3.42 -12.40 -13.38
C SER A 92 3.77 -11.08 -12.72
N ASP A 93 3.10 -9.98 -13.07
CA ASP A 93 3.24 -8.70 -12.37
C ASP A 93 2.66 -8.76 -10.94
N GLY A 94 1.73 -9.68 -10.66
CA GLY A 94 1.14 -9.85 -9.32
C GLY A 94 -0.02 -8.90 -8.98
N MET A 95 -0.33 -7.88 -9.80
CA MET A 95 -1.39 -6.90 -9.52
C MET A 95 -2.78 -7.54 -9.37
N ARG A 96 -3.09 -8.53 -10.21
CA ARG A 96 -4.37 -9.26 -10.10
C ARG A 96 -4.46 -10.04 -8.80
N GLU A 97 -3.39 -10.75 -8.44
CA GLU A 97 -3.31 -11.53 -7.21
C GLU A 97 -3.43 -10.64 -5.96
N GLN A 98 -2.78 -9.47 -5.99
CA GLN A 98 -2.89 -8.43 -4.97
C GLN A 98 -4.35 -7.99 -4.76
N ILE A 99 -5.06 -7.63 -5.84
CA ILE A 99 -6.48 -7.22 -5.78
C ILE A 99 -7.37 -8.38 -5.32
N ASP A 100 -7.13 -9.60 -5.79
CA ASP A 100 -7.92 -10.78 -5.42
C ASP A 100 -7.70 -11.17 -3.95
N THR A 101 -6.48 -11.01 -3.45
CA THR A 101 -6.14 -11.19 -2.03
C THR A 101 -6.87 -10.16 -1.18
N LEU A 102 -6.86 -8.88 -1.57
CA LEU A 102 -7.62 -7.84 -0.89
C LEU A 102 -9.14 -8.14 -0.90
N ARG A 103 -9.70 -8.57 -2.04
CA ARG A 103 -11.11 -9.00 -2.13
C ARG A 103 -11.42 -10.13 -1.17
N SER A 104 -10.55 -11.13 -1.09
CA SER A 104 -10.70 -12.28 -0.18
C SER A 104 -10.65 -11.84 1.28
N LEU A 105 -9.69 -11.00 1.63
CA LEU A 105 -9.52 -10.45 2.97
C LEU A 105 -10.73 -9.62 3.40
N VAL A 106 -11.23 -8.74 2.53
CA VAL A 106 -12.44 -7.94 2.76
C VAL A 106 -13.69 -8.82 2.91
N LYS A 107 -13.80 -9.89 2.11
CA LYS A 107 -14.94 -10.82 2.16
C LYS A 107 -14.95 -11.65 3.44
N THR A 108 -13.79 -12.14 3.86
CA THR A 108 -13.67 -13.04 5.02
C THR A 108 -13.53 -12.29 6.33
N GLY A 109 -12.99 -11.07 6.30
CA GLY A 109 -12.61 -10.29 7.48
C GLY A 109 -11.48 -10.94 8.29
N ARG A 110 -10.76 -11.91 7.71
CA ARG A 110 -9.72 -12.70 8.39
C ARG A 110 -8.35 -12.35 7.85
N ALA A 111 -7.55 -11.69 8.68
CA ALA A 111 -6.13 -11.49 8.40
C ALA A 111 -5.35 -12.83 8.49
N PRO A 112 -4.17 -12.93 7.86
CA PRO A 112 -3.22 -14.00 8.13
C PRO A 112 -2.95 -14.14 9.64
N ALA A 113 -2.75 -15.37 10.09
CA ALA A 113 -2.52 -15.64 11.52
C ALA A 113 -1.08 -15.27 11.96
N ASN A 114 -0.12 -15.38 11.04
CA ASN A 114 1.27 -15.05 11.28
C ASN A 114 1.52 -13.58 10.94
N LEU A 115 2.00 -12.81 11.92
CA LEU A 115 2.22 -11.36 11.83
C LEU A 115 3.27 -10.95 10.81
N ARG A 116 4.04 -11.91 10.29
CA ARG A 116 5.09 -11.70 9.28
C ARG A 116 4.68 -12.11 7.88
N ASP A 117 3.49 -12.70 7.71
CA ASP A 117 2.95 -12.93 6.38
C ASP A 117 2.58 -11.58 5.74
N GLU A 118 2.72 -11.47 4.42
CA GLU A 118 2.41 -10.22 3.74
C GLU A 118 0.89 -9.98 3.67
N MET A 119 0.51 -8.75 3.96
CA MET A 119 -0.81 -8.18 3.74
C MET A 119 -0.80 -7.44 2.41
N PRO A 120 -1.93 -7.46 1.66
CA PRO A 120 -2.03 -6.66 0.45
C PRO A 120 -1.70 -5.20 0.79
N PHE A 121 -0.69 -4.66 0.11
CA PHE A 121 -0.29 -3.26 0.20
C PHE A 121 -0.12 -2.60 -1.18
N LEU A 122 -0.86 -1.52 -1.45
CA LEU A 122 -0.57 -0.56 -2.51
C LEU A 122 -0.43 0.87 -1.94
N PRO A 123 0.32 1.76 -2.64
CA PRO A 123 1.17 1.46 -3.80
C PRO A 123 2.35 0.55 -3.42
N TRP A 124 2.82 -0.28 -4.37
CA TRP A 124 3.97 -1.16 -4.10
C TRP A 124 5.21 -0.36 -3.72
N GLN A 125 5.87 -0.81 -2.66
CA GLN A 125 7.07 -0.20 -2.12
C GLN A 125 8.30 -0.95 -2.62
N TYR A 126 9.40 -0.23 -2.85
CA TYR A 126 10.71 -0.88 -2.98
C TYR A 126 11.28 -1.20 -1.59
N ALA A 127 10.51 -1.96 -0.82
CA ALA A 127 10.79 -2.35 0.55
C ALA A 127 10.09 -3.67 0.86
N VAL A 128 10.57 -4.40 1.87
CA VAL A 128 9.99 -5.67 2.29
C VAL A 128 9.04 -5.41 3.45
N GLN A 129 7.81 -5.88 3.34
CA GLN A 129 6.87 -5.86 4.46
C GLN A 129 7.26 -6.96 5.44
N VAL A 130 7.71 -6.56 6.64
CA VAL A 130 8.24 -7.53 7.63
C VAL A 130 7.32 -7.74 8.82
N LEU A 131 6.29 -6.91 8.94
CA LEU A 131 5.34 -6.97 10.03
C LEU A 131 3.99 -6.35 9.64
N HIS A 132 2.91 -7.01 10.04
CA HIS A 132 1.61 -6.40 10.22
C HIS A 132 1.10 -6.62 11.66
N ALA A 133 0.35 -5.66 12.19
CA ALA A 133 -0.22 -5.73 13.52
C ALA A 133 -1.51 -4.90 13.63
N ALA A 134 -2.28 -5.09 14.70
CA ALA A 134 -3.51 -4.34 14.98
C ALA A 134 -4.51 -4.38 13.80
N VAL A 135 -4.58 -5.52 13.11
CA VAL A 135 -5.44 -5.70 11.94
C VAL A 135 -6.91 -5.65 12.36
N LYS A 136 -7.71 -4.85 11.66
CA LYS A 136 -9.13 -4.68 11.95
C LYS A 136 -9.91 -4.42 10.66
N PRO A 137 -11.01 -5.15 10.40
CA PRO A 137 -11.94 -4.78 9.34
C PRO A 137 -12.48 -3.37 9.59
N LEU A 138 -12.48 -2.54 8.55
CA LEU A 138 -13.01 -1.19 8.60
C LEU A 138 -13.91 -0.96 7.38
N ASN A 139 -15.20 -0.86 7.63
CA ASN A 139 -16.22 -0.67 6.61
C ASN A 139 -16.93 0.66 6.84
N PHE A 140 -17.20 1.39 5.76
CA PHE A 140 -17.89 2.67 5.78
C PHE A 140 -18.70 2.87 4.51
N PRO A 141 -19.57 3.89 4.41
CA PRO A 141 -20.48 4.02 3.26
C PRO A 141 -19.73 4.01 1.92
N GLY A 142 -20.01 3.00 1.11
CA GLY A 142 -19.44 2.83 -0.23
C GLY A 142 -18.13 2.05 -0.30
N VAL A 143 -17.48 1.71 0.82
CA VAL A 143 -16.14 1.11 0.86
C VAL A 143 -16.03 0.05 1.96
N LYS A 144 -15.32 -1.04 1.66
CA LYS A 144 -14.96 -2.08 2.62
C LYS A 144 -13.47 -2.36 2.55
N GLY A 145 -12.84 -2.56 3.70
CA GLY A 145 -11.41 -2.73 3.77
C GLY A 145 -10.94 -3.27 5.11
N VAL A 146 -9.64 -3.28 5.26
CA VAL A 146 -8.94 -3.57 6.50
C VAL A 146 -8.02 -2.41 6.83
N ARG A 147 -7.85 -2.12 8.10
CA ARG A 147 -6.76 -1.28 8.58
C ARG A 147 -5.80 -2.08 9.42
N PHE A 148 -4.54 -1.68 9.43
CA PHE A 148 -3.49 -2.31 10.21
C PHE A 148 -2.31 -1.36 10.39
N LEU A 149 -1.45 -1.69 11.34
CA LEU A 149 -0.11 -1.14 11.44
C LEU A 149 0.82 -2.03 10.62
N VAL A 150 1.71 -1.43 9.85
CA VAL A 150 2.62 -2.15 8.95
C VAL A 150 4.04 -1.62 9.13
N GLY A 151 5.02 -2.52 9.06
CA GLY A 151 6.44 -2.19 9.12
C GLY A 151 7.20 -2.66 7.88
N PHE A 152 8.10 -1.82 7.38
CA PHE A 152 8.93 -2.10 6.22
C PHE A 152 10.41 -1.93 6.54
N ILE A 153 11.26 -2.65 5.83
CA ILE A 153 12.72 -2.48 5.80
C ILE A 153 13.23 -2.57 4.36
N SER A 154 14.48 -2.17 4.12
CA SER A 154 15.05 -2.30 2.77
C SER A 154 15.30 -3.77 2.44
N PRO A 155 15.23 -4.17 1.15
CA PRO A 155 15.52 -5.55 0.75
C PRO A 155 16.92 -6.01 1.17
N GLY A 156 17.00 -7.18 1.81
CA GLY A 156 18.26 -7.76 2.28
C GLY A 156 18.76 -7.25 3.64
N GLU A 157 18.06 -6.31 4.28
CA GLU A 157 18.42 -5.83 5.61
C GLU A 157 17.92 -6.76 6.72
N VAL A 158 18.65 -6.76 7.84
CA VAL A 158 18.25 -7.39 9.11
C VAL A 158 18.23 -6.29 10.16
N ALA A 159 17.12 -5.56 10.22
CA ALA A 159 16.96 -4.37 11.04
C ALA A 159 15.72 -4.49 11.94
N PRO A 160 15.82 -4.20 13.25
CA PRO A 160 14.65 -3.98 14.09
C PRO A 160 13.82 -2.79 13.59
N LEU A 161 12.55 -2.75 13.97
CA LEU A 161 11.67 -1.61 13.67
C LEU A 161 11.70 -0.58 14.79
N GLY A 162 11.92 0.68 14.44
CA GLY A 162 11.77 1.85 15.28
C GLY A 162 10.46 2.61 14.99
N ARG A 163 10.29 3.76 15.66
CA ARG A 163 9.07 4.60 15.54
C ARG A 163 8.77 5.10 14.13
N ARG A 164 9.79 5.19 13.28
CA ARG A 164 9.69 5.77 11.93
C ARG A 164 9.43 4.72 10.85
N ASP A 165 9.56 3.45 11.21
CA ASP A 165 9.50 2.33 10.27
C ASP A 165 8.13 1.66 10.27
N VAL A 166 7.22 2.12 11.14
CA VAL A 166 5.87 1.60 11.30
C VAL A 166 4.84 2.70 11.09
N PHE A 167 3.85 2.41 10.25
CA PHE A 167 2.79 3.35 9.92
C PHE A 167 1.42 2.69 9.97
N TYR A 168 0.38 3.53 10.08
CA TYR A 168 -0.99 3.10 9.88
C TYR A 168 -1.26 2.98 8.39
N THR A 169 -1.95 1.93 7.99
CA THR A 169 -2.54 1.83 6.66
C THR A 169 -3.98 1.34 6.72
N PHE A 170 -4.78 1.78 5.77
CA PHE A 170 -6.04 1.18 5.37
C PHE A 170 -5.92 0.72 3.93
N GLN A 171 -6.44 -0.47 3.66
CA GLN A 171 -6.49 -1.05 2.34
C GLN A 171 -7.89 -1.57 2.05
N GLY A 172 -8.50 -1.13 0.95
CA GLY A 172 -9.91 -1.41 0.71
C GLY A 172 -10.38 -1.19 -0.72
N LEU A 173 -11.62 -1.60 -0.95
CA LEU A 173 -12.29 -1.51 -2.23
C LEU A 173 -13.63 -0.81 -2.08
N SER A 174 -14.03 -0.08 -3.11
CA SER A 174 -15.42 0.36 -3.25
C SER A 174 -16.36 -0.85 -3.26
N ASN A 175 -17.60 -0.67 -2.82
CA ASN A 175 -18.60 -1.75 -2.75
C ASN A 175 -18.92 -2.38 -4.11
N ASP A 176 -18.79 -1.61 -5.19
CA ASP A 176 -18.93 -2.09 -6.57
C ASP A 176 -17.62 -2.67 -7.13
N GLY A 177 -16.53 -2.63 -6.36
CA GLY A 177 -15.22 -3.17 -6.69
C GLY A 177 -14.52 -2.47 -7.86
N LYS A 178 -14.95 -1.27 -8.23
CA LYS A 178 -14.37 -0.47 -9.33
C LYS A 178 -13.19 0.38 -8.90
N TYR A 179 -13.12 0.74 -7.62
CA TYR A 179 -12.06 1.56 -7.06
C TYR A 179 -11.36 0.83 -5.93
N ASP A 180 -10.05 0.94 -5.96
CA ASP A 180 -9.14 0.57 -4.90
C ASP A 180 -8.80 1.83 -4.10
N LEU A 181 -8.80 1.71 -2.78
CA LEU A 181 -8.73 2.83 -1.85
C LEU A 181 -7.70 2.55 -0.77
N GLU A 182 -6.60 3.29 -0.85
CA GLU A 182 -5.44 3.12 0.02
C GLU A 182 -5.24 4.37 0.86
N PHE A 183 -4.97 4.21 2.15
CA PHE A 183 -4.63 5.35 3.00
C PHE A 183 -3.51 4.98 3.95
N TRP A 184 -2.39 5.70 3.88
CA TRP A 184 -1.32 5.56 4.86
C TRP A 184 -1.18 6.83 5.70
N TYR A 185 -0.74 6.66 6.95
CA TYR A 185 -0.54 7.77 7.88
C TYR A 185 0.58 7.48 8.87
N ASN A 186 1.46 8.47 9.05
CA ASN A 186 2.54 8.46 10.04
C ASN A 186 1.97 8.67 11.45
N VAL A 187 1.78 7.56 12.17
CA VAL A 187 1.28 7.59 13.56
C VAL A 187 2.44 7.71 14.53
N SER A 188 2.29 8.58 15.55
CA SER A 188 3.23 8.64 16.66
C SER A 188 3.10 7.39 17.54
N LEU A 189 4.13 6.55 17.56
CA LEU A 189 4.18 5.29 18.31
C LEU A 189 5.30 5.31 19.38
N PRO A 190 5.15 6.07 20.49
CA PRO A 190 6.14 6.11 21.57
C PRO A 190 6.50 4.74 22.17
N GLU A 191 5.66 3.73 21.96
CA GLU A 191 5.89 2.35 22.35
C GLU A 191 7.11 1.72 21.67
N LEU A 192 7.42 2.14 20.43
CA LEU A 192 8.60 1.69 19.71
C LEU A 192 9.82 2.55 20.11
N PRO A 193 11.05 2.04 20.01
CA PRO A 193 12.22 2.83 20.36
C PRO A 193 12.51 3.89 19.28
N LEU A 194 13.02 5.04 19.71
CA LEU A 194 13.45 6.09 18.76
C LEU A 194 14.63 5.64 17.91
N ASP A 195 15.60 4.99 18.55
CA ASP A 195 16.67 4.24 17.90
C ASP A 195 16.25 2.77 17.83
N ALA A 196 16.07 2.25 16.62
CA ALA A 196 15.61 0.88 16.38
C ALA A 196 16.51 -0.18 17.04
N TYR A 197 17.80 0.09 17.22
CA TYR A 197 18.76 -0.85 17.79
C TYR A 197 18.92 -0.72 19.31
N ALA A 198 18.27 0.25 19.95
CA ALA A 198 18.43 0.46 21.38
C ALA A 198 17.69 -0.57 22.25
N GLY A 199 18.10 -0.64 23.51
CA GLY A 199 17.40 -1.41 24.55
C GLY A 199 17.32 -2.90 24.21
N PRO A 200 16.11 -3.50 24.21
CA PRO A 200 16.00 -4.95 24.00
C PRO A 200 16.22 -5.39 22.54
N ASN A 201 16.48 -4.45 21.62
CA ASN A 201 16.89 -4.72 20.23
C ASN A 201 18.42 -4.69 20.03
N GLN A 202 19.18 -4.29 21.07
CA GLN A 202 20.65 -4.21 21.02
C GLN A 202 21.30 -5.52 20.58
N ARG A 203 20.69 -6.66 20.94
CA ARG A 203 21.16 -8.00 20.56
C ARG A 203 21.25 -8.20 19.04
N VAL A 204 20.39 -7.54 18.26
CA VAL A 204 20.48 -7.59 16.80
C VAL A 204 21.74 -6.89 16.32
N MET A 205 22.00 -5.69 16.84
CA MET A 205 23.24 -4.95 16.53
C MET A 205 24.49 -5.71 17.00
N ASP A 206 24.47 -6.28 18.21
CA ASP A 206 25.59 -7.05 18.74
C ASP A 206 25.92 -8.27 17.85
N ALA A 207 24.89 -8.97 17.34
CA ALA A 207 25.07 -10.08 16.42
C ALA A 207 25.66 -9.62 15.06
N LEU A 208 25.13 -8.53 14.49
CA LEU A 208 25.64 -7.94 13.25
C LEU A 208 27.11 -7.51 13.38
N LEU A 209 27.46 -6.79 14.46
CA LEU A 209 28.83 -6.34 14.72
C LEU A 209 29.79 -7.50 14.98
N ALA A 210 29.30 -8.60 15.54
CA ALA A 210 30.08 -9.82 15.72
C ALA A 210 30.21 -10.66 14.44
N GLY A 211 29.64 -10.22 13.31
CA GLY A 211 29.64 -10.98 12.05
C GLY A 211 28.85 -12.29 12.13
N LYS A 212 27.90 -12.39 13.08
CA LYS A 212 27.04 -13.57 13.26
C LYS A 212 25.75 -13.41 12.46
N ASP A 213 25.08 -14.54 12.23
CA ASP A 213 23.69 -14.52 11.77
C ASP A 213 22.82 -13.85 12.85
N ALA A 214 22.28 -12.68 12.52
CA ALA A 214 21.40 -11.91 13.38
C ALA A 214 19.90 -12.25 13.19
N GLY A 215 19.59 -13.20 12.30
CA GLY A 215 18.23 -13.63 11.98
C GLY A 215 17.41 -14.05 13.21
N PRO A 216 17.92 -14.90 14.13
CA PRO A 216 17.17 -15.31 15.32
C PRO A 216 16.79 -14.14 16.25
N GLU A 217 17.72 -13.23 16.49
CA GLU A 217 17.53 -12.03 17.30
C GLU A 217 16.55 -11.07 16.63
N TRP A 218 16.64 -10.92 15.31
CA TRP A 218 15.75 -10.10 14.51
C TRP A 218 14.31 -10.64 14.52
N VAL A 219 14.12 -11.95 14.34
CA VAL A 219 12.80 -12.59 14.47
C VAL A 219 12.22 -12.37 15.86
N THR A 220 13.04 -12.54 16.90
CA THR A 220 12.63 -12.27 18.29
C THR A 220 12.21 -10.80 18.49
N SER A 221 12.91 -9.87 17.84
CA SER A 221 12.57 -8.45 17.84
C SER A 221 11.23 -8.19 17.16
N LEU A 222 11.02 -8.71 15.95
CA LEU A 222 9.76 -8.58 15.20
C LEU A 222 8.58 -9.16 15.99
N ASP A 223 8.73 -10.33 16.60
CA ASP A 223 7.70 -10.96 17.43
C ASP A 223 7.31 -10.10 18.64
N ARG A 224 8.31 -9.49 19.29
CA ARG A 224 8.09 -8.57 20.42
C ARG A 224 7.35 -7.33 19.97
N THR A 225 7.79 -6.73 18.87
CA THR A 225 7.17 -5.54 18.26
C THR A 225 5.74 -5.82 17.84
N GLY A 226 5.48 -6.94 17.15
CA GLY A 226 4.14 -7.35 16.74
C GLY A 226 3.19 -7.53 17.92
N ARG A 227 3.62 -8.19 19.00
CA ARG A 227 2.81 -8.31 20.23
C ARG A 227 2.50 -6.96 20.87
N LEU A 228 3.48 -6.05 20.90
CA LEU A 228 3.31 -4.70 21.43
C LEU A 228 2.27 -3.92 20.61
N LEU A 229 2.41 -3.91 19.29
CA LEU A 229 1.53 -3.20 18.37
C LEU A 229 0.11 -3.79 18.33
N ASN A 230 -0.05 -5.11 18.44
CA ASN A 230 -1.37 -5.74 18.49
C ASN A 230 -2.23 -5.25 19.66
N ARG A 231 -1.61 -4.84 20.78
CA ARG A 231 -2.33 -4.24 21.91
C ARG A 231 -2.93 -2.87 21.59
N LEU A 232 -2.44 -2.21 20.54
CA LEU A 232 -2.94 -0.92 20.09
C LEU A 232 -4.19 -1.04 19.22
N GLY A 233 -4.75 -2.24 19.03
CA GLY A 233 -5.90 -2.50 18.16
C GLY A 233 -7.10 -1.57 18.36
N ASN A 234 -7.33 -1.04 19.57
CA ASN A 234 -8.39 -0.05 19.87
C ASN A 234 -7.85 1.26 20.46
N ASP A 235 -6.57 1.56 20.23
CA ASP A 235 -5.94 2.79 20.71
C ASP A 235 -6.62 4.04 20.13
N ALA A 236 -6.67 5.12 20.93
CA ALA A 236 -7.29 6.38 20.55
C ALA A 236 -6.70 6.98 19.26
N ARG A 237 -5.39 6.82 19.03
CA ARG A 237 -4.70 7.29 17.83
C ARG A 237 -5.22 6.60 16.58
N LEU A 238 -5.35 5.28 16.61
CA LEU A 238 -5.82 4.50 15.47
C LEU A 238 -7.33 4.70 15.26
N THR A 239 -8.11 4.74 16.34
CA THR A 239 -9.57 4.94 16.25
C THR A 239 -9.95 6.34 15.76
N ARG A 240 -9.10 7.35 15.98
CA ARG A 240 -9.24 8.67 15.34
C ARG A 240 -9.08 8.60 13.82
N LEU A 241 -8.11 7.82 13.33
CA LEU A 241 -7.94 7.58 11.88
C LEU A 241 -9.10 6.73 11.32
N ASP A 242 -9.56 5.72 12.06
CA ASP A 242 -10.77 4.95 11.71
C ASP A 242 -11.99 5.90 11.57
N ALA A 243 -12.13 6.90 12.45
CA ALA A 243 -13.20 7.89 12.40
C ALA A 243 -13.08 8.83 11.21
N PHE A 244 -11.87 9.28 10.87
CA PHE A 244 -11.60 10.04 9.65
C PHE A 244 -12.01 9.25 8.40
N LEU A 245 -11.56 8.01 8.25
CA LEU A 245 -11.89 7.17 7.10
C LEU A 245 -13.40 6.95 6.95
N ARG A 246 -14.15 6.86 8.04
CA ARG A 246 -15.62 6.78 7.99
C ARG A 246 -16.30 8.01 7.39
N THR A 247 -15.60 9.12 7.24
CA THR A 247 -16.11 10.33 6.55
C THR A 247 -15.86 10.31 5.05
N VAL A 248 -14.97 9.44 4.56
CA VAL A 248 -14.63 9.33 3.15
C VAL A 248 -15.83 8.89 2.33
N ARG A 249 -16.08 9.56 1.20
CA ARG A 249 -17.12 9.24 0.23
C ARG A 249 -16.54 9.28 -1.18
N LEU A 250 -16.87 8.25 -1.95
CA LEU A 250 -16.69 8.19 -3.40
C LEU A 250 -18.07 8.32 -4.03
N LYS A 251 -18.27 9.32 -4.90
CA LYS A 251 -19.53 9.56 -5.61
C LYS A 251 -19.35 9.58 -7.11
#